data_AF-A0A536SZD1-F1
#
_entry.id   AF-A0A536SZD1-F1
#
_cell.length_a   1.000
_cell.length_b   1.000
_cell.length_c   1.000
_cell.angle_alpha   90.00
_cell.angle_beta   90.00
_cell.angle_gamma   90.00
#
_symmetry.space_group_name_H-M   'P 1'
#
loop_
_entity.id
_entity.type
_entity.pdbx_description
1 polymer ?
#
loop_
_entity_poly.entity_id
_entity_poly.type
_entity_poly.pdbx_seq_one_letter_code
_entity_poly.pdbx_strand_id
1 'polypeptide(L)'
;MPGTSPRRSPRECGKKASTCGRSCRSILCKELSVKDARIAILGGGMLGTCTALELARRGRRSTLFEGRQTLLQAASRWNEGKIHLGFLYAGDPTLRTAQRLIPGGLAFAGLVGRLIQRTLDAFITAEDDIYLVHRESVAGPEAFEAYGKRTAALVREAASQPNGR
;
A
#
# COMPACT_ATOMS: atom_id res chain seq x y z
N MET A 1 19.83 -18.15 -45.99
CA MET A 1 18.78 -17.65 -46.89
C MET A 1 17.56 -18.55 -46.73
N PRO A 2 16.35 -17.99 -46.55
CA PRO A 2 15.18 -18.68 -45.99
C PRO A 2 14.27 -19.27 -47.08
N GLY A 3 13.71 -20.46 -46.82
CA GLY A 3 12.68 -21.07 -47.64
C GLY A 3 11.33 -20.37 -47.45
N THR A 4 10.88 -19.67 -48.49
CA THR A 4 9.58 -19.00 -48.54
C THR A 4 8.50 -19.95 -49.04
N SER A 5 7.60 -20.37 -48.15
CA SER A 5 6.33 -20.99 -48.48
C SER A 5 5.41 -20.00 -49.22
N PRO A 6 4.70 -20.41 -50.28
CA PRO A 6 3.85 -19.51 -51.05
C PRO A 6 2.58 -19.10 -50.27
N ARG A 7 2.34 -17.78 -50.29
CA ARG A 7 1.13 -17.10 -49.81
C ARG A 7 -0.11 -17.66 -50.52
N ARG A 8 -1.12 -18.11 -49.76
CA ARG A 8 -2.50 -18.22 -50.27
C ARG A 8 -3.21 -16.88 -50.07
N SER A 9 -3.68 -16.32 -51.17
CA SER A 9 -4.51 -15.11 -51.22
C SER A 9 -5.92 -15.37 -50.67
N PRO A 10 -6.68 -14.32 -50.31
CA PRO A 10 -7.98 -14.44 -49.64
C PRO A 10 -9.02 -14.97 -50.63
N ARG A 11 -9.75 -16.02 -50.26
CA ARG A 11 -10.97 -16.38 -50.98
C ARG A 11 -12.06 -15.39 -50.59
N GLU A 12 -12.55 -14.68 -51.59
CA GLU A 12 -13.69 -13.77 -51.55
C GLU A 12 -14.90 -14.45 -50.90
N CYS A 13 -15.37 -13.85 -49.81
CA CYS A 13 -16.63 -14.24 -49.18
C CYS A 13 -17.78 -13.65 -50.01
N GLY A 14 -18.30 -14.46 -50.93
CA GLY A 14 -19.50 -14.16 -51.69
C GLY A 14 -20.71 -13.99 -50.75
N LYS A 15 -21.38 -12.85 -50.89
CA LYS A 15 -22.65 -12.53 -50.24
C LYS A 15 -23.73 -13.54 -50.66
N LYS A 16 -24.40 -14.17 -49.69
CA LYS A 16 -25.86 -14.33 -49.65
C LYS A 16 -26.30 -14.63 -48.22
N ALA A 17 -27.21 -13.80 -47.74
CA ALA A 17 -27.76 -13.82 -46.40
C ALA A 17 -28.67 -15.04 -46.20
N SER A 18 -28.26 -15.95 -45.32
CA SER A 18 -29.17 -16.83 -44.59
C SER A 18 -28.39 -17.52 -43.48
N THR A 19 -28.93 -17.45 -42.26
CA THR A 19 -28.58 -18.24 -41.07
C THR A 19 -27.17 -18.06 -40.49
N CYS A 20 -26.98 -17.07 -39.61
CA CYS A 20 -25.98 -17.18 -38.54
C CYS A 20 -26.70 -17.43 -37.22
N GLY A 21 -26.97 -18.71 -36.96
CA GLY A 21 -27.33 -19.19 -35.64
C GLY A 21 -26.07 -19.35 -34.79
N ARG A 22 -26.17 -18.92 -33.52
CA ARG A 22 -25.38 -19.40 -32.36
C ARG A 22 -23.85 -19.26 -32.48
N SER A 23 -23.29 -18.19 -31.88
CA SER A 23 -22.12 -18.29 -30.97
C SER A 23 -21.65 -16.89 -30.50
N CYS A 24 -22.55 -16.06 -29.96
CA CYS A 24 -22.14 -14.80 -29.34
C CYS A 24 -22.92 -14.47 -28.06
N ARG A 25 -23.42 -15.50 -27.35
CA ARG A 25 -24.22 -15.35 -26.12
C ARG A 25 -23.73 -16.20 -24.94
N SER A 26 -22.45 -16.52 -24.86
CA SER A 26 -21.90 -17.19 -23.67
C SER A 26 -20.55 -16.64 -23.21
N ILE A 27 -20.35 -15.32 -23.32
CA ILE A 27 -19.66 -14.66 -22.21
C ILE A 27 -20.67 -14.68 -21.07
N LEU A 28 -20.80 -15.86 -20.46
CA LEU A 28 -21.40 -16.04 -19.17
C LEU A 28 -20.58 -15.09 -18.29
N CYS A 29 -21.13 -13.91 -17.98
CA CYS A 29 -20.76 -13.17 -16.78
C CYS A 29 -21.12 -14.09 -15.61
N LYS A 30 -20.32 -15.14 -15.40
CA LYS A 30 -20.23 -15.80 -14.10
C LYS A 30 -19.87 -14.65 -13.18
N GLU A 31 -20.77 -14.33 -12.26
CA GLU A 31 -20.40 -13.51 -11.11
C GLU A 31 -19.14 -14.16 -10.55
N LEU A 32 -18.00 -13.50 -10.78
CA LEU A 32 -16.75 -13.94 -10.20
C LEU A 32 -16.94 -13.72 -8.72
N SER A 33 -17.11 -14.82 -7.99
CA SER A 33 -16.96 -14.82 -6.55
C SER A 33 -15.68 -14.06 -6.23
N VAL A 34 -15.75 -13.12 -5.31
CA VAL A 34 -14.60 -12.30 -4.89
C VAL A 34 -13.43 -13.18 -4.43
N LYS A 35 -13.69 -14.44 -4.04
CA LYS A 35 -12.65 -15.45 -3.73
C LYS A 35 -11.88 -15.92 -4.96
N ASP A 36 -12.52 -15.98 -6.13
CA ASP A 36 -11.92 -16.46 -7.38
C ASP A 36 -11.22 -15.35 -8.18
N ALA A 37 -11.49 -14.08 -7.83
CA ALA A 37 -10.87 -12.93 -8.45
C ALA A 37 -9.34 -12.99 -8.35
N ARG A 38 -8.68 -12.78 -9.50
CA ARG A 38 -7.23 -12.61 -9.57
C ARG A 38 -6.92 -11.13 -9.37
N ILE A 39 -6.17 -10.81 -8.31
CA ILE A 39 -5.87 -9.43 -7.93
C ILE A 39 -4.48 -9.06 -8.47
N ALA A 40 -4.41 -8.04 -9.31
CA ALA A 40 -3.13 -7.46 -9.72
C ALA A 40 -2.75 -6.32 -8.75
N ILE A 41 -1.50 -6.31 -8.28
CA ILE A 41 -0.93 -5.27 -7.44
C ILE A 41 0.19 -4.61 -8.23
N LEU A 42 0.08 -3.31 -8.46
CA LEU A 42 1.07 -2.53 -9.21
C LEU A 42 1.94 -1.74 -8.23
N GLY A 43 3.24 -2.05 -8.21
CA GLY A 43 4.24 -1.45 -7.33
C GLY A 43 4.66 -2.38 -6.19
N GLY A 44 5.97 -2.65 -6.10
CA GLY A 44 6.65 -3.44 -5.08
C GLY A 44 7.20 -2.63 -3.92
N GLY A 45 6.63 -1.46 -3.65
CA GLY A 45 6.89 -0.69 -2.42
C GLY A 45 6.27 -1.34 -1.17
N MET A 46 6.41 -0.68 -0.03
CA MET A 46 5.90 -1.17 1.26
C MET A 46 4.39 -1.45 1.21
N LEU A 47 3.59 -0.52 0.67
CA LEU A 47 2.15 -0.69 0.51
C LEU A 47 1.81 -1.93 -0.35
N GLY A 48 2.41 -2.05 -1.53
CA GLY A 48 2.11 -3.15 -2.45
C GLY A 48 2.54 -4.52 -1.91
N THR A 49 3.72 -4.58 -1.31
CA THR A 49 4.25 -5.81 -0.70
C THR A 49 3.41 -6.25 0.50
N CYS A 50 3.07 -5.33 1.42
CA CYS A 50 2.20 -5.64 2.55
C CYS A 50 0.80 -6.07 2.07
N THR A 51 0.26 -5.43 1.03
CA THR A 51 -1.03 -5.81 0.43
C THR A 51 -0.98 -7.22 -0.15
N ALA A 52 0.09 -7.57 -0.88
CA ALA A 52 0.27 -8.90 -1.45
C ALA A 52 0.35 -9.98 -0.37
N LEU A 53 1.14 -9.73 0.69
CA LEU A 53 1.27 -10.64 1.83
C LEU A 53 -0.07 -10.82 2.56
N GLU A 54 -0.81 -9.74 2.80
CA GLU A 54 -2.11 -9.79 3.46
C GLU A 54 -3.13 -10.57 2.64
N LEU A 55 -3.21 -10.32 1.33
CA LEU A 55 -4.11 -11.05 0.43
C LEU A 55 -3.76 -12.54 0.36
N ALA A 56 -2.48 -12.88 0.23
CA ALA A 56 -2.02 -14.26 0.22
C ALA A 56 -2.40 -15.00 1.51
N ARG A 57 -2.24 -14.35 2.67
CA ARG A 57 -2.63 -14.92 3.98
C ARG A 57 -4.13 -15.15 4.13
N ARG A 58 -4.95 -14.36 3.43
CA ARG A 58 -6.40 -14.54 3.35
C ARG A 58 -6.83 -15.54 2.28
N GLY A 59 -5.89 -16.29 1.69
CA GLY A 59 -6.15 -17.27 0.63
C GLY A 59 -6.58 -16.64 -0.70
N ARG A 60 -6.28 -15.36 -0.93
CA ARG A 60 -6.61 -14.66 -2.18
C ARG A 60 -5.47 -14.78 -3.18
N ARG A 61 -5.83 -15.02 -4.44
CA ARG A 61 -4.85 -15.10 -5.54
C ARG A 61 -4.48 -13.70 -5.99
N SER A 62 -3.25 -13.29 -5.70
CA SER A 62 -2.69 -12.01 -6.17
C SER A 62 -1.38 -12.18 -6.92
N THR A 63 -1.12 -11.26 -7.85
CA THR A 63 0.17 -11.13 -8.56
C THR A 63 0.67 -9.70 -8.37
N LEU A 64 1.91 -9.56 -7.87
CA LEU A 64 2.57 -8.27 -7.69
C LEU A 64 3.49 -8.01 -8.88
N PHE A 65 3.40 -6.80 -9.43
CA PHE A 65 4.24 -6.31 -10.51
C PHE A 65 5.09 -5.15 -10.00
N GLU A 66 6.41 -5.22 -10.22
CA GLU A 66 7.37 -4.16 -9.90
C GLU A 66 8.17 -3.83 -11.17
N GLY A 67 8.37 -2.55 -11.44
CA GLY A 67 9.13 -2.08 -12.60
C GLY A 67 10.65 -2.02 -12.37
N ARG A 68 11.08 -2.03 -11.10
CA ARG A 68 12.48 -2.09 -10.67
C ARG A 68 12.97 -3.54 -10.60
N GLN A 69 14.29 -3.71 -10.58
CA GLN A 69 14.93 -5.02 -10.48
C GLN A 69 14.67 -5.73 -9.14
N THR A 70 14.48 -4.96 -8.06
CA THR A 70 14.20 -5.49 -6.72
C THR A 70 13.10 -4.67 -6.04
N LEU A 71 12.41 -5.30 -5.09
CA LEU A 71 11.36 -4.66 -4.29
C LEU A 71 11.92 -3.55 -3.40
N LEU A 72 11.02 -2.67 -2.95
CA LEU A 72 11.27 -1.61 -1.98
C LEU A 72 12.28 -0.53 -2.37
N GLN A 73 12.85 -0.52 -3.59
CA GLN A 73 13.97 0.36 -3.96
C GLN A 73 13.67 1.86 -4.10
N ALA A 74 12.40 2.27 -4.19
CA ALA A 74 12.00 3.66 -4.35
C ALA A 74 11.79 4.34 -2.98
N ALA A 75 10.66 5.04 -2.80
CA ALA A 75 10.33 5.75 -1.55
C ALA A 75 10.37 4.84 -0.29
N SER A 76 10.13 3.54 -0.44
CA SER A 76 10.20 2.58 0.66
C SER A 76 11.62 2.29 1.15
N ARG A 77 12.67 2.59 0.37
CA ARG A 77 14.07 2.52 0.80
C ARG A 77 14.61 3.87 1.25
N TRP A 78 14.13 4.95 0.63
CA TRP A 78 14.59 6.32 0.89
C TRP A 78 13.57 7.09 1.73
N ASN A 79 13.34 6.63 2.96
CA ASN A 79 12.57 7.33 3.98
C ASN A 79 13.44 7.53 5.23
N GLU A 80 12.92 8.28 6.20
CA GLU A 80 13.64 8.57 7.46
C GLU A 80 13.87 7.31 8.34
N GLY A 81 13.19 6.20 8.03
CA GLY A 81 13.22 4.99 8.87
C GLY A 81 12.38 5.11 10.13
N LYS A 82 11.48 6.10 10.20
CA LYS A 82 10.65 6.40 11.37
C LYS A 82 9.16 6.16 11.12
N ILE A 83 8.48 5.75 12.18
CA ILE A 83 7.02 5.67 12.21
C ILE A 83 6.49 6.86 12.99
N HIS A 84 5.89 7.80 12.29
CA HIS A 84 5.44 9.05 12.89
C HIS A 84 4.11 8.90 13.62
N LEU A 85 4.07 9.36 14.88
CA LEU A 85 2.84 9.49 15.68
C LEU A 85 2.22 10.90 15.63
N GLY A 86 2.69 11.74 14.70
CA GLY A 86 2.11 13.07 14.46
C GLY A 86 2.86 14.25 15.06
N PHE A 87 3.95 14.03 15.81
CA PHE A 87 4.70 15.07 16.53
C PHE A 87 5.30 16.18 15.66
N LEU A 88 5.67 15.88 14.41
CA LEU A 88 6.31 16.83 13.50
C LEU A 88 5.36 17.85 12.86
N TYR A 89 4.04 17.66 12.97
CA TYR A 89 3.06 18.40 12.17
C TYR A 89 2.45 19.60 12.88
N ALA A 90 3.27 20.37 13.63
CA ALA A 90 2.82 21.55 14.38
C ALA A 90 2.23 22.68 13.50
N GLY A 91 2.44 22.64 12.17
CA GLY A 91 1.76 23.50 11.21
C GLY A 91 0.25 23.22 11.08
N ASP A 92 -0.24 22.10 11.60
CA ASP A 92 -1.67 21.78 11.74
C ASP A 92 -2.11 21.94 13.22
N PRO A 93 -2.58 23.13 13.65
CA PRO A 93 -2.95 23.35 15.05
C PRO A 93 -4.19 22.54 15.47
N THR A 94 -4.95 21.99 14.52
CA THR A 94 -6.21 21.26 14.76
C THR A 94 -6.00 19.83 15.27
N LEU A 95 -4.76 19.32 15.24
CA LEU A 95 -4.39 17.93 15.54
C LEU A 95 -4.99 16.88 14.61
N ARG A 96 -5.68 17.25 13.53
CA ARG A 96 -6.29 16.29 12.59
C ARG A 96 -5.25 15.36 11.98
N THR A 97 -4.07 15.89 11.67
CA THR A 97 -2.94 15.11 11.17
C THR A 97 -2.47 14.07 12.20
N ALA A 98 -2.24 14.48 13.45
CA ALA A 98 -1.88 13.55 14.52
C ALA A 98 -2.96 12.48 14.75
N GLN A 99 -4.23 12.87 14.88
CA GLN A 99 -5.36 11.96 15.05
C GLN A 99 -5.45 10.93 13.91
N ARG A 100 -5.07 11.31 12.68
CA ARG A 100 -5.06 10.39 11.55
C ARG A 100 -3.88 9.41 11.57
N LEU A 101 -2.71 9.84 12.06
CA LEU A 101 -1.48 9.04 12.07
C LEU A 101 -1.42 8.06 13.25
N ILE A 102 -1.85 8.48 14.43
CA ILE A 102 -1.70 7.72 15.69
C ILE A 102 -2.21 6.27 15.57
N PRO A 103 -3.44 6.00 15.09
CA PRO A 103 -3.93 4.62 15.02
C PRO A 103 -3.05 3.72 14.13
N GLY A 104 -2.60 4.25 12.99
CA GLY A 104 -1.72 3.52 12.07
C GLY A 104 -0.32 3.28 12.65
N GLY A 105 0.24 4.29 13.32
CA GLY A 105 1.56 4.20 13.95
C GLY A 105 1.59 3.20 15.10
N LEU A 106 0.59 3.20 15.97
CA LEU A 106 0.49 2.24 17.09
C LEU A 106 0.24 0.80 16.59
N ALA A 107 -0.51 0.63 15.49
CA ALA A 107 -0.75 -0.70 14.91
C ALA A 107 0.43 -1.24 14.08
N PHE A 108 1.37 -0.38 13.67
CA PHE A 108 2.41 -0.72 12.68
C PHE A 108 3.23 -1.95 13.06
N ALA A 109 3.80 -1.97 14.26
CA ALA A 109 4.71 -3.04 14.68
C ALA A 109 4.01 -4.40 14.69
N GLY A 110 2.79 -4.46 15.21
CA GLY A 110 1.98 -5.68 15.22
C GLY A 110 1.58 -6.14 13.82
N LEU A 111 1.15 -5.21 12.95
CA LEU A 111 0.75 -5.52 11.58
C LEU A 111 1.94 -6.03 10.74
N VAL A 112 3.05 -5.31 10.73
CA VAL A 112 4.25 -5.71 9.99
C VAL A 112 4.83 -6.99 10.55
N GLY A 113 4.94 -7.09 11.89
CA GLY A 113 5.47 -8.27 12.54
C GLY A 113 4.68 -9.53 12.22
N ARG A 114 3.34 -9.41 12.21
CA ARG A 114 2.45 -10.46 11.71
C ARG A 114 2.80 -10.80 10.26
N LEU A 115 2.84 -9.82 9.35
CA LEU A 115 3.09 -10.01 7.91
C LEU A 115 4.44 -10.67 7.58
N ILE A 116 5.49 -10.42 8.37
CA ILE A 116 6.82 -11.01 8.18
C ILE A 116 7.11 -12.21 9.09
N GLN A 117 6.18 -12.57 9.99
CA GLN A 117 6.34 -13.63 10.99
C GLN A 117 7.55 -13.44 11.92
N ARG A 118 7.78 -12.20 12.38
CA ARG A 118 8.87 -11.85 13.31
C ARG A 118 8.55 -10.57 14.07
N THR A 119 9.10 -10.41 15.28
CA THR A 119 9.07 -9.11 15.99
C THR A 119 9.98 -8.08 15.31
N LEU A 120 9.76 -6.81 15.59
CA LEU A 120 10.58 -5.72 15.06
C LEU A 120 11.67 -5.24 16.02
N ASP A 121 11.78 -5.86 17.21
CA ASP A 121 12.60 -5.35 18.32
C ASP A 121 14.07 -5.13 17.93
N ALA A 122 14.63 -6.02 17.11
CA ALA A 122 16.01 -5.92 16.61
C ALA A 122 16.24 -4.77 15.60
N PHE A 123 15.18 -4.09 15.17
CA PHE A 123 15.19 -3.01 14.18
C PHE A 123 14.67 -1.68 14.74
N ILE A 124 14.39 -1.62 16.06
CA ILE A 124 13.87 -0.43 16.72
C ILE A 124 14.99 0.19 17.57
N THR A 125 15.20 1.50 17.42
CA THR A 125 16.06 2.28 18.29
C THR A 125 15.33 2.57 19.60
N ALA A 126 16.01 2.40 20.73
CA ALA A 126 15.45 2.69 22.07
C ALA A 126 15.76 4.12 22.55
N GLU A 127 16.52 4.89 21.78
CA GLU A 127 16.90 6.26 22.11
C GLU A 127 15.83 7.25 21.66
N ASP A 128 15.66 8.32 22.45
CA ASP A 128 14.73 9.39 22.11
C ASP A 128 15.25 10.24 20.93
N ASP A 129 14.33 10.65 20.07
CA ASP A 129 14.61 11.61 19.02
C ASP A 129 14.75 13.03 19.59
N ILE A 130 15.80 13.74 19.20
CA ILE A 130 15.97 15.17 19.47
C ILE A 130 15.50 15.97 18.24
N TYR A 131 14.45 16.77 18.42
CA TYR A 131 13.94 17.66 17.38
C TYR A 131 14.54 19.07 17.52
N LEU A 132 15.18 19.54 16.45
CA LEU A 132 15.67 20.91 16.34
C LEU A 132 14.70 21.73 15.47
N VAL A 133 14.16 22.81 16.03
CA VAL A 133 13.28 23.72 15.30
C VAL A 133 14.11 24.83 14.69
N HIS A 134 14.11 24.92 13.36
CA HIS A 134 14.80 26.00 12.66
C HIS A 134 14.17 27.36 13.02
N ARG A 135 14.99 28.41 13.09
CA ARG A 135 14.55 29.78 13.44
C ARG A 135 13.48 30.36 12.50
N GLU A 136 13.45 29.88 11.26
CA GLU A 136 12.48 30.24 10.21
C GLU A 136 11.43 29.14 9.98
N SER A 137 11.27 28.22 10.93
CA SER A 137 10.22 27.20 10.86
C SER A 137 8.83 27.84 10.81
N VAL A 138 7.93 27.24 10.03
CA VAL A 138 6.51 27.63 9.93
C VAL A 138 5.82 27.59 11.31
N ALA A 139 6.29 26.70 12.19
CA ALA A 139 5.91 26.69 13.61
C ALA A 139 7.17 26.93 14.46
N GLY A 140 7.14 28.01 15.25
CA GLY A 140 8.19 28.32 16.20
C GLY A 140 8.32 27.29 17.33
N PRO A 141 9.41 27.34 18.12
CA PRO A 141 9.70 26.33 19.14
C PRO A 141 8.60 26.19 20.19
N GLU A 142 8.02 27.30 20.66
CA GLU A 142 6.91 27.28 21.64
C GLU A 142 5.67 26.59 21.09
N ALA A 143 5.30 26.87 19.84
CA ALA A 143 4.17 26.24 19.18
C ALA A 143 4.42 24.75 18.96
N PHE A 144 5.65 24.37 18.57
CA PHE A 144 6.06 22.99 18.40
C PHE A 144 5.99 22.21 19.73
N GLU A 145 6.47 22.80 20.83
CA GLU A 145 6.41 22.19 22.16
C GLU A 145 4.96 22.03 22.65
N ALA A 146 4.14 23.07 22.53
CA ALA A 146 2.73 23.03 22.92
C ALA A 146 1.95 21.98 22.11
N TYR A 147 2.21 21.91 20.80
CA TYR A 147 1.64 20.89 19.92
C TYR A 147 2.12 19.47 20.30
N GLY A 148 3.40 19.32 20.60
CA GLY A 148 3.99 18.05 21.04
C GLY A 148 3.34 17.52 22.31
N LYS A 149 3.12 18.38 23.32
CA LYS A 149 2.42 18.01 24.57
C LYS A 149 1.00 17.51 24.31
N ARG A 150 0.25 18.19 23.44
CA ARG A 150 -1.11 17.79 23.04
C ARG A 150 -1.12 16.48 22.26
N THR A 151 -0.17 16.30 21.34
CA THR A 151 -0.01 15.05 20.58
C THR A 151 0.34 13.88 21.49
N ALA A 152 1.24 14.09 22.46
CA ALA A 152 1.59 13.06 23.45
C ALA A 152 0.38 12.63 24.29
N ALA A 153 -0.52 13.56 24.64
CA ALA A 153 -1.77 13.22 25.34
C ALA A 153 -2.65 12.32 24.47
N LEU A 154 -2.83 12.63 23.18
CA LEU A 154 -3.58 11.80 22.24
C LEU A 154 -2.97 10.40 22.06
N VAL A 155 -1.64 10.31 21.99
CA VAL A 155 -0.93 9.02 21.89
C VAL A 155 -1.19 8.16 23.12
N ARG A 156 -1.07 8.73 24.33
CA ARG A 156 -1.33 8.00 25.58
C ARG A 156 -2.78 7.55 25.69
N GLU A 157 -3.72 8.40 25.30
CA GLU A 157 -5.15 8.05 25.26
C GLU A 157 -5.42 6.91 24.27
N ALA A 158 -4.87 6.99 23.06
CA ALA A 158 -5.05 5.94 22.06
C ALA A 158 -4.38 4.61 22.46
N ALA A 159 -3.21 4.68 23.11
CA ALA A 159 -2.47 3.50 23.55
C ALA A 159 -3.08 2.81 24.78
N SER A 160 -3.84 3.53 25.61
CA SER A 160 -4.53 2.95 26.77
C SER A 160 -5.85 2.27 26.38
N GLN A 161 -6.39 2.57 25.20
CA GLN A 161 -7.52 1.85 24.67
C GLN A 161 -7.06 0.45 24.24
N PRO A 162 -7.72 -0.62 24.69
CA PRO A 162 -7.44 -1.95 24.16
C PRO A 162 -7.78 -1.91 22.68
N ASN A 163 -6.75 -1.94 21.83
CA ASN A 163 -6.91 -1.90 20.38
C ASN A 163 -7.92 -2.97 19.97
N GLY A 164 -9.12 -2.51 19.62
CA GLY A 164 -10.20 -3.36 19.16
C GLY A 164 -9.95 -3.75 17.70
N ARG A 165 -9.71 -5.05 17.51
CA ARG A 165 -9.77 -5.83 16.26
C ARG A 165 -8.49 -5.94 15.44
#